data_AF-A0A6G6Z7W9-F1
#
_entry.id   AF-A0A6G6Z7W9-F1
#
_cell.length_a   1.000
_cell.length_b   1.000
_cell.length_c   1.000
_cell.angle_alpha   90.00
_cell.angle_beta   90.00
_cell.angle_gamma   90.00
#
_symmetry.space_group_name_H-M   'P 1'
#
loop_
_entity.id
_entity.type
_entity.pdbx_description
1 polymer ?
#
loop_
_entity_poly.entity_id
_entity_poly.type
_entity_poly.pdbx_seq_one_letter_code
_entity_poly.pdbx_strand_id
1 'polypeptide(L)'
;MPNITEKNCRAQVKQRRKIYDASCAGFYVSLSPTAPPTFSLKYTCPITKRRGTHRLGVYQMPEHDLAFWRKEAWKLKLRIANGEDVAQTARQVRSRQAKQAGITVGEIIDKRIAWISEEVQTRRHTEHGVVIKKAPRMKS
;
A
#
# COMPACT_ATOMS: atom_id res chain seq x y z
N MET A 1 13.42 -8.63 24.66
CA MET A 1 13.52 -7.99 23.31
C MET A 1 13.62 -6.48 23.52
N PRO A 2 14.47 -5.75 22.78
CA PRO A 2 14.52 -4.29 22.88
C PRO A 2 13.26 -3.67 22.28
N ASN A 3 12.76 -2.58 22.86
CA ASN A 3 11.65 -1.82 22.29
C ASN A 3 12.07 -1.13 20.99
N ILE A 4 11.11 -0.89 20.10
CA ILE A 4 11.36 -0.07 18.91
C ILE A 4 11.70 1.35 19.38
N THR A 5 12.60 2.01 18.67
CA THR A 5 12.98 3.41 18.90
C THR A 5 12.90 4.17 17.58
N GLU A 6 12.80 5.49 17.65
CA GLU A 6 12.79 6.33 16.44
C GLU A 6 14.07 6.18 15.62
N LYS A 7 15.21 5.95 16.30
CA LYS A 7 16.49 5.64 15.64
C LYS A 7 16.41 4.35 14.82
N ASN A 8 15.70 3.33 15.33
CA ASN A 8 15.49 2.08 14.60
C ASN A 8 14.66 2.30 13.34
N CYS A 9 13.63 3.15 13.41
CA CYS A 9 12.78 3.48 12.26
C CYS A 9 13.55 4.22 11.16
N ARG A 10 14.49 5.10 11.54
CA ARG A 10 15.31 5.86 10.58
C ARG A 10 16.56 5.13 10.07
N ALA A 11 16.85 3.95 10.62
CA ALA A 11 18.06 3.21 10.26
C ALA A 11 17.99 2.68 8.82
N GLN A 12 19.01 2.98 8.02
CA GLN A 12 19.22 2.29 6.75
C GLN A 12 19.64 0.84 7.00
N VAL A 13 19.10 -0.08 6.21
CA VAL A 13 19.38 -1.51 6.32
C VAL A 13 19.83 -2.07 4.98
N LYS A 14 20.82 -2.96 4.99
CA LYS A 14 21.30 -3.66 3.79
C LYS A 14 20.38 -4.82 3.36
N GLN A 15 19.65 -5.39 4.31
CA GLN A 15 18.70 -6.48 4.10
C GLN A 15 17.43 -6.23 4.91
N ARG A 16 16.32 -6.84 4.46
CA ARG A 16 15.04 -6.70 5.14
C ARG A 16 15.11 -7.34 6.53
N ARG A 17 14.72 -6.58 7.57
CA ARG A 17 14.65 -7.10 8.94
C ARG A 17 13.42 -6.59 9.67
N LYS A 18 12.95 -7.38 10.66
CA LYS A 18 11.84 -7.01 11.53
C LYS A 18 12.36 -6.74 12.93
N ILE A 19 11.92 -5.64 13.52
CA ILE A 19 12.20 -5.30 14.93
C ILE A 19 10.86 -5.31 15.66
N TYR A 20 10.75 -6.20 16.64
CA TYR A 20 9.55 -6.35 17.47
C TYR A 20 9.61 -5.41 18.66
N ASP A 21 8.45 -4.89 19.05
CA ASP A 21 8.32 -4.10 20.27
C ASP A 21 7.96 -5.02 21.44
N ALA A 22 8.71 -4.94 22.54
CA ALA A 22 8.45 -5.76 23.71
C ALA A 22 7.23 -5.25 24.50
N SER A 23 6.95 -3.95 24.46
CA SER A 23 5.78 -3.37 25.13
C SER A 23 4.45 -3.77 24.48
N CYS A 24 4.47 -4.19 23.21
CA CYS A 24 3.27 -4.60 22.49
C CYS A 24 3.53 -5.90 21.71
N ALA A 25 3.21 -7.05 22.33
CA ALA A 25 3.39 -8.36 21.71
C ALA A 25 2.83 -8.44 20.28
N GLY A 26 3.65 -8.89 19.33
CA GLY A 26 3.28 -9.02 17.92
C GLY A 26 3.37 -7.73 17.09
N PHE A 27 3.54 -6.55 17.71
CA PHE A 27 3.80 -5.30 17.01
C PHE A 27 5.26 -5.24 16.56
N TYR A 28 5.49 -4.88 15.30
CA TYR A 28 6.82 -4.78 14.74
C TYR A 28 6.92 -3.74 13.63
N VAL A 29 8.14 -3.26 13.39
CA VAL A 29 8.51 -2.50 12.19
C VAL A 29 9.29 -3.39 11.24
N SER A 30 8.91 -3.39 9.96
CA SER A 30 9.66 -4.00 8.87
C SER A 30 10.52 -2.93 8.20
N LEU A 31 11.83 -3.06 8.32
CA LEU A 31 12.81 -2.22 7.63
C LEU A 31 13.20 -2.92 6.32
N SER A 32 13.23 -2.17 5.21
CA SER A 32 13.63 -2.65 3.89
C SER A 32 14.65 -1.69 3.29
N PRO A 33 15.63 -2.17 2.50
CA PRO A 33 16.53 -1.27 1.77
C PRO A 33 15.78 -0.42 0.72
N THR A 34 14.67 -0.94 0.19
CA THR A 34 13.96 -0.38 -0.97
C THR A 34 12.59 0.21 -0.63
N ALA A 35 12.14 0.08 0.61
CA ALA A 35 10.80 0.50 1.01
C ALA A 35 10.82 1.17 2.37
N PRO A 36 9.96 2.17 2.60
CA PRO A 36 9.93 2.87 3.86
C PRO A 36 9.52 1.94 5.01
N PRO A 37 9.97 2.23 6.24
CA PRO A 37 9.66 1.42 7.42
C PRO A 37 8.16 1.23 7.56
N THR A 38 7.72 -0.02 7.66
CA THR A 38 6.28 -0.35 7.70
C THR A 38 5.94 -1.03 9.02
N PHE A 39 4.96 -0.47 9.73
CA PHE A 39 4.44 -1.04 10.96
C PHE A 39 3.37 -2.08 10.70
N SER A 40 3.39 -3.14 11.49
CA SER A 40 2.44 -4.25 11.37
C SER A 40 2.22 -4.91 12.72
N LEU A 41 1.05 -5.53 12.87
CA LEU A 41 0.68 -6.34 14.03
C LEU A 41 0.49 -7.79 13.58
N LYS A 42 1.28 -8.70 14.14
CA LYS A 42 1.04 -10.14 14.07
C LYS A 42 0.05 -10.52 15.18
N TYR A 43 -0.99 -11.26 14.83
CA TYR A 43 -2.04 -11.66 15.77
C TYR A 43 -2.61 -13.04 15.43
N THR A 44 -3.42 -13.58 16.34
CA THR A 44 -4.23 -14.77 16.09
C THR A 44 -5.69 -14.35 16.10
N CYS A 45 -6.44 -14.67 15.05
CA CYS A 45 -7.87 -14.37 15.00
C CYS A 45 -8.62 -15.22 16.04
N PRO A 46 -9.44 -14.62 16.93
CA PRO A 46 -10.15 -15.37 17.97
C PRO A 46 -11.23 -16.27 17.38
N ILE A 47 -11.80 -15.93 16.22
CA ILE A 47 -12.85 -16.70 15.55
C ILE A 47 -12.23 -17.89 14.81
N THR A 48 -11.37 -17.61 13.83
CA THR A 48 -10.82 -18.65 12.94
C THR A 48 -9.64 -19.40 13.52
N LYS A 49 -9.09 -18.95 14.66
CA LYS A 49 -7.85 -19.43 15.29
C LYS A 49 -6.60 -19.37 14.40
N ARG A 50 -6.69 -18.71 13.23
CA ARG A 50 -5.58 -18.57 12.29
C ARG A 50 -4.68 -17.40 12.67
N ARG A 51 -3.37 -17.58 12.49
CA ARG A 51 -2.39 -16.50 12.61
C ARG A 51 -2.48 -15.58 11.40
N GLY A 52 -2.46 -14.27 11.65
CA GLY A 52 -2.54 -13.23 10.65
C GLY A 52 -1.50 -12.14 10.89
N THR A 53 -1.38 -11.25 9.91
CA THR A 53 -0.62 -10.00 10.03
C THR A 53 -1.45 -8.89 9.42
N HIS A 54 -1.64 -7.82 10.19
CA HIS A 54 -2.31 -6.61 9.73
C HIS A 54 -1.27 -5.50 9.56
N ARG A 55 -1.25 -4.85 8.40
CA ARG A 55 -0.41 -3.67 8.15
C ARG A 55 -1.10 -2.46 8.76
N LEU A 56 -0.41 -1.76 9.67
CA LEU A 56 -0.92 -0.54 10.29
C LEU A 56 -0.65 0.67 9.41
N GLY A 57 0.58 0.80 8.91
CA GLY A 57 0.95 1.90 8.03
C GLY A 57 2.46 2.03 7.84
N VAL A 58 2.85 3.13 7.23
CA VAL A 58 4.25 3.47 6.95
C VAL A 58 4.70 4.54 7.92
N TYR A 59 5.92 4.42 8.43
CA TYR A 59 6.52 5.45 9.26
C TYR A 59 6.77 6.72 8.44
N GLN A 60 6.08 7.80 8.78
CA GLN A 60 6.21 9.11 8.17
C GLN A 60 6.07 10.19 9.24
N MET A 61 7.15 10.95 9.45
CA MET A 61 7.15 12.10 10.37
C MET A 61 6.73 13.38 9.61
N PRO A 62 6.15 14.39 10.28
CA PRO A 62 5.93 14.48 11.73
C PRO A 62 4.63 13.83 12.24
N GLU A 63 3.68 13.53 11.35
CA GLU A 63 2.30 13.17 11.71
C GLU A 63 2.16 11.82 12.41
N HIS A 64 3.00 10.84 12.05
CA HIS A 64 2.88 9.45 12.51
C HIS A 64 4.18 8.93 13.12
N ASP A 65 4.45 9.40 14.34
CA ASP A 65 5.57 8.96 15.17
C ASP A 65 5.39 7.53 15.74
N LEU A 66 6.38 7.03 16.47
CA LEU A 66 6.31 5.69 17.05
C LEU A 66 5.19 5.56 18.09
N ALA A 67 4.90 6.61 18.87
CA ALA A 67 3.86 6.60 19.88
C ALA A 67 2.47 6.44 19.23
N PHE A 68 2.22 7.14 18.12
CA PHE A 68 1.04 6.99 17.30
C PHE A 68 0.86 5.53 16.85
N TRP A 69 1.88 4.91 16.28
CA TRP A 69 1.77 3.54 15.79
C TRP A 69 1.57 2.51 16.91
N ARG A 70 2.14 2.74 18.11
CA ARG A 70 1.84 1.92 19.29
C ARG A 70 0.38 2.05 19.71
N LYS A 71 -0.17 3.27 19.72
CA LYS A 71 -1.59 3.52 20.02
C LYS A 71 -2.50 2.79 19.03
N GLU A 72 -2.20 2.87 17.73
CA GLU A 72 -2.96 2.15 16.69
C GLU A 72 -2.86 0.63 16.83
N ALA A 73 -1.67 0.11 17.18
CA ALA A 73 -1.51 -1.32 17.47
C ALA A 73 -2.37 -1.77 18.65
N TRP A 74 -2.46 -0.97 19.71
CA TRP A 74 -3.32 -1.25 20.87
C TRP A 74 -4.79 -1.18 20.55
N LYS A 75 -5.24 -0.19 19.77
CA LYS A 75 -6.63 -0.13 19.27
C LYS A 75 -6.98 -1.39 18.49
N LEU A 76 -6.08 -1.84 17.62
CA LEU A 76 -6.29 -3.06 16.85
C LEU A 76 -6.34 -4.31 17.74
N LYS A 77 -5.49 -4.40 18.77
CA LYS A 77 -5.56 -5.48 19.75
C LYS A 77 -6.87 -5.50 20.50
N LEU A 78 -7.38 -4.35 20.92
CA LEU A 78 -8.66 -4.25 21.62
C LEU A 78 -9.81 -4.77 20.74
N ARG A 79 -9.82 -4.38 19.45
CA ARG A 79 -10.77 -4.91 18.46
C ARG A 79 -10.71 -6.42 18.33
N ILE A 80 -9.50 -6.97 18.24
CA ILE A 80 -9.29 -8.43 18.19
C ILE A 80 -9.76 -9.09 19.49
N ALA A 81 -9.45 -8.52 20.65
CA ALA A 81 -9.88 -9.04 21.94
C ALA A 81 -11.41 -9.05 22.09
N ASN A 82 -12.09 -8.06 21.49
CA ASN A 82 -13.55 -7.97 21.42
C ASN A 82 -14.17 -8.91 20.36
N GLY A 83 -13.40 -9.83 19.78
CA GLY A 83 -13.91 -10.87 18.88
C GLY A 83 -13.94 -10.47 17.41
N GLU A 84 -13.38 -9.32 17.00
CA GLU A 84 -13.43 -8.90 15.60
C GLU A 84 -12.52 -9.74 14.68
N ASP A 85 -13.05 -10.21 13.53
CA ASP A 85 -12.23 -10.68 12.42
C ASP A 85 -11.69 -9.49 11.60
N VAL A 86 -10.58 -8.96 12.08
CA VAL A 86 -9.86 -7.83 11.45
C VAL A 86 -9.53 -8.09 9.96
N ALA A 87 -9.26 -9.34 9.57
CA ALA A 87 -8.93 -9.66 8.19
C ALA A 87 -10.18 -9.58 7.29
N GLN A 88 -11.31 -10.08 7.76
CA GLN A 88 -12.59 -9.96 7.06
C GLN A 88 -13.03 -8.49 6.98
N THR A 89 -12.94 -7.73 8.07
CA THR A 89 -13.26 -6.29 8.07
C THR A 89 -12.41 -5.55 7.03
N ALA A 90 -11.10 -5.81 6.99
CA ALA A 90 -10.21 -5.17 6.01
C ALA A 90 -10.60 -5.50 4.56
N ARG A 91 -11.02 -6.74 4.27
CA ARG A 91 -11.53 -7.14 2.94
C ARG A 91 -12.82 -6.41 2.59
N GLN A 92 -13.75 -6.29 3.54
CA GLN A 92 -15.01 -5.58 3.34
C GLN A 92 -14.78 -4.08 3.08
N VAL A 93 -13.89 -3.44 3.84
CA VAL A 93 -13.50 -2.03 3.62
C VAL A 93 -12.93 -1.86 2.22
N ARG A 94 -12.01 -2.72 1.79
CA ARG A 94 -11.44 -2.66 0.44
C ARG A 94 -12.51 -2.85 -0.65
N SER A 95 -13.44 -3.78 -0.45
CA SER A 95 -14.56 -3.99 -1.38
C SER A 95 -15.48 -2.77 -1.44
N ARG A 96 -15.81 -2.16 -0.30
CA ARG A 96 -16.60 -0.92 -0.24
C ARG A 96 -15.89 0.25 -0.90
N GLN A 97 -14.60 0.44 -0.63
CA GLN A 97 -13.80 1.46 -1.29
C GLN A 97 -13.75 1.25 -2.81
N ALA A 98 -13.59 0.00 -3.28
CA ALA A 98 -13.64 -0.30 -4.71
C ALA A 98 -14.99 0.05 -5.33
N LYS A 99 -16.10 -0.21 -4.63
CA LYS A 99 -17.45 0.23 -5.07
C LYS A 99 -17.61 1.75 -5.06
N GLN A 100 -17.08 2.43 -4.03
CA GLN A 100 -17.17 3.89 -3.86
C GLN A 100 -16.27 4.66 -4.82
N ALA A 101 -15.15 4.09 -5.24
CA ALA A 101 -14.23 4.71 -6.19
C ALA A 101 -14.85 4.91 -7.58
N GLY A 102 -16.04 4.34 -7.85
CA GLY A 102 -16.89 4.67 -8.98
C GLY A 102 -16.37 4.20 -10.34
N ILE A 103 -15.07 3.91 -10.48
CA ILE A 103 -14.49 3.47 -11.74
C ILE A 103 -14.93 2.03 -12.02
N THR A 104 -15.99 1.92 -12.81
CA THR A 104 -16.44 0.65 -13.36
C THR A 104 -15.44 0.15 -14.40
N VAL A 105 -15.48 -1.15 -14.69
CA VAL A 105 -14.68 -1.72 -15.80
C VAL A 105 -15.02 -1.03 -17.13
N GLY A 106 -16.28 -0.61 -17.32
CA GLY A 106 -16.69 0.19 -18.47
C GLY A 106 -15.93 1.50 -18.58
N GLU A 107 -15.81 2.27 -17.49
CA GLU A 107 -15.05 3.52 -17.51
C GLU A 107 -13.56 3.31 -17.79
N ILE A 108 -12.98 2.17 -17.39
CA ILE A 108 -11.60 1.80 -17.73
C ILE A 108 -11.48 1.49 -19.22
N ILE A 109 -12.47 0.78 -19.77
CA ILE A 109 -12.55 0.47 -21.20
C ILE A 109 -12.71 1.75 -22.00
N ASP A 110 -13.60 2.67 -21.61
CA ASP A 110 -13.81 3.94 -22.29
C ASP A 110 -12.55 4.81 -22.26
N LYS A 111 -11.88 4.90 -21.10
CA LYS A 111 -10.58 5.59 -20.99
C LYS A 111 -9.51 4.94 -21.87
N ARG A 112 -9.53 3.61 -22.01
CA ARG A 112 -8.60 2.87 -22.87
C ARG A 112 -8.91 3.11 -24.35
N ILE A 113 -10.18 3.10 -24.75
CA ILE A 113 -10.60 3.40 -26.13
C ILE A 113 -10.21 4.83 -26.47
N ALA A 114 -10.53 5.80 -25.61
CA ALA A 114 -10.15 7.20 -25.79
C ALA A 114 -8.62 7.37 -25.95
N TRP A 115 -7.83 6.66 -25.14
CA TRP A 115 -6.36 6.69 -25.20
C TRP A 115 -5.78 6.06 -26.47
N ILE A 116 -6.41 5.00 -26.99
CA ILE A 116 -6.03 4.34 -28.25
C ILE A 116 -6.40 5.21 -29.46
N SER A 117 -7.58 5.83 -29.42
CA SER A 117 -8.12 6.68 -30.48
C SER A 117 -7.50 8.08 -30.53
N GLU A 118 -6.77 8.48 -29.49
CA GLU A 118 -6.05 9.76 -29.45
C GLU A 118 -5.03 9.84 -30.60
N GLU A 119 -5.15 10.86 -31.46
CA GLU A 119 -4.24 11.06 -32.57
C GLU A 119 -2.88 11.60 -32.09
N VAL A 120 -1.81 10.90 -32.42
CA VAL A 120 -0.44 11.31 -32.11
C VAL A 120 0.26 11.75 -33.39
N GLN A 121 0.95 12.88 -33.32
CA GLN A 121 1.81 13.35 -34.41
C GLN A 121 3.12 12.56 -34.42
N THR A 122 3.39 11.88 -35.52
CA THR A 122 4.69 11.25 -35.76
C THR A 122 5.43 12.05 -36.82
N ARG A 123 6.63 12.53 -36.48
CA ARG A 123 7.53 13.21 -37.42
C ARG A 123 8.47 12.20 -38.02
N ARG A 124 8.57 12.17 -39.35
CA ARG A 124 9.54 11.32 -40.07
C ARG A 124 10.41 12.22 -40.95
N HIS A 125 11.70 12.18 -40.71
CA HIS A 125 12.68 12.84 -41.58
C HIS A 125 12.92 11.96 -42.81
N THR A 126 12.84 12.56 -43.99
CA THR A 126 13.09 11.92 -45.29
C THR A 126 14.08 12.76 -46.08
N GLU A 127 14.66 12.21 -47.16
CA GLU A 127 15.64 12.90 -48.02
C GLU A 127 15.10 14.21 -48.63
N HIS A 128 13.77 14.39 -48.66
CA HIS A 128 13.09 15.59 -49.17
C HIS A 128 12.53 16.52 -48.07
N GLY A 129 12.86 16.28 -46.79
CA GLY A 129 12.41 17.11 -45.65
C GLY A 129 11.64 16.34 -44.56
N VAL A 130 10.99 17.07 -43.65
CA VAL A 130 10.25 16.51 -42.50
C VAL A 130 8.78 16.31 -42.84
N VAL A 131 8.31 15.07 -42.83
CA VAL A 131 6.90 14.71 -43.00
C VAL A 131 6.25 14.51 -41.63
N ILE A 132 5.20 15.27 -41.33
CA ILE A 132 4.38 15.11 -40.12
C ILE A 132 3.12 14.34 -40.47
N LYS A 133 2.89 13.19 -39.83
CA LYS A 133 1.66 12.40 -39.99
C LYS A 133 0.90 12.34 -38.67
N LYS A 134 -0.42 12.52 -38.72
CA LYS A 134 -1.32 12.25 -37.60
C LYS A 134 -1.94 10.87 -37.81
N ALA A 135 -1.90 10.05 -36.77
CA ALA A 135 -2.56 8.75 -36.76
C ALA A 135 -2.99 8.42 -35.32
N PRO A 136 -4.04 7.61 -35.12
CA PRO A 136 -4.36 7.10 -33.80
C PRO A 136 -3.15 6.39 -33.19
N ARG A 137 -3.01 6.53 -31.86
CA ARG A 137 -1.85 6.02 -31.11
C ARG A 137 -1.59 4.53 -31.34
N MET A 138 -2.63 3.73 -31.51
CA MET A 138 -2.54 2.34 -31.96
C MET A 138 -3.39 2.14 -33.21
N LYS A 139 -2.86 1.43 -34.19
CA LYS A 139 -3.66 0.97 -35.34
C LYS A 139 -4.64 -0.08 -34.81
N SER A 140 -5.93 0.20 -34.96
CA SER A 140 -7.01 -0.78 -34.75
C SER A 140 -6.89 -1.93 -35.72
#